data_AF-A0A7S0KBK6-F1
#
_entry.id   AF-A0A7S0KBK6-F1
#
_cell.length_a   1.000
_cell.length_b   1.000
_cell.length_c   1.000
_cell.angle_alpha   90.00
_cell.angle_beta   90.00
_cell.angle_gamma   90.00
#
_symmetry.space_group_name_H-M   'P 1'
#
loop_
_entity.id
_entity.type
_entity.pdbx_description
1 polymer ?
#
loop_
_entity_poly.entity_id
_entity_poly.type
_entity_poly.pdbx_seq_one_letter_code
_entity_poly.pdbx_strand_id
1 'polypeptide(L)'
;AERLAADTPRVRALLAPRPPRPPRFRSPAHEPGRRGDAHRPRPPRVPPSGRATRANLRRRSTPIARGEPRNMGDDGTPNAGTQTHYLNKEEEFRVEVKIGTSVKVTLTDGTAEIFGAELPKGTPVTLPGGKHAVFSWHGATIDVLGATELEYVARDTPMTQYLNLDGVLEERRKAAQLAGIAGDAGFASDGPRVALVGPTDVGKSSIAKILTNYAVRKRWAPLFVDLDLGQGGITCPATIGATPVDAPIDAEEGAPLEMPLVYFMGDTSPGNNPDLYRYLVERMATMLDARHASNPAARAAGVVINTMGWVEGQGYKLLLHALDALKVDNVVVVGQERLHSELTRDFRGKRVGGDCLAEGTPVKVWKLNKSGGVVERSPEFRRRSRDQKIREYFYGSPGAELQPHSQTLPFGQVSIFKVGGGPRAPATALPIGQQSSSDPLRVTTVAPSMSLLNSVLAVSHGKSNADLLSSNVAGFIFVTEVDMRNGRFTFVSPSAGELPSRNLLAGSLKWIEMP
;
A
#
# COMPACT_ATOMS: atom_id res chain seq x y z
N ALA A 1 23.05 16.63 4.28
CA ALA A 1 21.93 16.28 5.18
C ALA A 1 21.30 17.53 5.81
N GLU A 2 22.06 18.42 6.45
CA GLU A 2 21.52 19.62 7.14
C GLU A 2 20.80 20.63 6.23
N ARG A 3 21.26 20.84 4.99
CA ARG A 3 20.54 21.71 4.03
C ARG A 3 19.23 21.11 3.51
N LEU A 4 19.04 19.79 3.61
CA LEU A 4 17.86 19.06 3.12
C LEU A 4 16.76 18.90 4.19
N ALA A 5 17.15 18.92 5.47
CA ALA A 5 16.23 18.95 6.62
C ALA A 5 15.58 20.34 6.83
N ALA A 6 16.00 21.34 6.06
CA ALA A 6 15.54 22.72 6.22
C ALA A 6 14.23 23.04 5.49
N ASP A 7 13.87 22.30 4.42
CA ASP A 7 12.89 22.85 3.46
C ASP A 7 11.44 22.37 3.62
N THR A 8 11.09 21.53 4.61
CA THR A 8 9.66 21.29 4.92
C THR A 8 9.42 20.68 6.32
N PRO A 9 8.37 21.12 7.05
CA PRO A 9 7.96 20.51 8.33
C PRO A 9 7.75 18.99 8.25
N ARG A 10 7.27 18.49 7.11
CA ARG A 10 7.03 17.05 6.87
C ARG A 10 8.33 16.22 6.79
N VAL A 11 9.41 16.77 6.23
CA VAL A 11 10.72 16.09 6.21
C VAL A 11 11.29 16.00 7.63
N ARG A 12 11.19 17.07 8.42
CA ARG A 12 11.60 17.04 9.84
C ARG A 12 10.80 16.03 10.65
N ALA A 13 9.50 15.91 10.39
CA ALA A 13 8.64 14.99 11.12
C ALA A 13 8.77 13.51 10.68
N LEU A 14 9.31 13.25 9.48
CA LEU A 14 9.78 11.93 9.08
C LEU A 14 11.02 11.50 9.89
N LEU A 15 11.85 12.46 10.28
CA LEU A 15 13.12 12.25 10.99
C LEU A 15 12.96 12.22 12.53
N ALA A 16 11.91 12.87 13.06
CA ALA A 16 11.67 12.97 14.50
C ALA A 16 10.97 11.72 15.08
N PRO A 17 11.27 11.33 16.33
CA PRO A 17 10.45 10.37 17.06
C PRO A 17 9.04 10.93 17.25
N ARG A 18 8.01 10.14 16.90
CA ARG A 18 6.61 10.55 17.10
C ARG A 18 6.29 10.52 18.60
N PRO A 19 5.57 11.52 19.14
CA PRO A 19 4.95 11.37 20.45
C PRO A 19 3.91 10.25 20.41
N PRO A 20 3.69 9.51 21.51
CA PRO A 20 2.66 8.48 21.57
C PRO A 20 1.30 9.10 21.24
N ARG A 21 0.54 8.47 20.31
CA ARG A 21 -0.84 8.89 20.04
C ARG A 21 -1.63 8.83 21.36
N PRO A 22 -2.42 9.86 21.71
CA PRO A 22 -3.37 9.70 22.80
C PRO A 22 -4.31 8.53 22.46
N PRO A 23 -4.71 7.71 23.44
CA PRO A 23 -5.72 6.69 23.20
C PRO A 23 -6.95 7.36 22.60
N ARG A 24 -7.44 6.85 21.44
CA ARG A 24 -8.73 7.27 20.90
C ARG A 24 -9.75 7.12 22.03
N PHE A 25 -10.42 8.21 22.40
CA PHE A 25 -11.42 8.24 23.47
C PHE A 25 -12.42 7.10 23.23
N ARG A 26 -12.35 6.06 24.05
CA ARG A 26 -13.46 5.13 24.21
C ARG A 26 -14.56 5.90 24.93
N SER A 27 -15.77 5.91 24.37
CA SER A 27 -16.97 6.40 25.05
C SER A 27 -17.05 5.78 26.46
N PRO A 28 -17.50 6.54 27.47
CA PRO A 28 -17.35 6.14 28.87
C PRO A 28 -18.11 4.84 29.14
N ALA A 29 -17.37 3.86 29.67
CA ALA A 29 -17.96 2.65 30.22
C ALA A 29 -18.87 3.02 31.39
N HIS A 30 -20.10 2.52 31.37
CA HIS A 30 -21.04 2.58 32.48
C HIS A 30 -20.39 2.01 33.76
N GLU A 31 -20.37 2.80 34.83
CA GLU A 31 -20.06 2.32 36.18
C GLU A 31 -21.05 1.23 36.63
N PRO A 32 -20.59 0.21 37.39
CA PRO A 32 -21.47 -0.82 37.92
C PRO A 32 -22.21 -0.31 39.16
N GLY A 33 -23.54 -0.19 39.03
CA GLY A 33 -24.47 0.00 40.13
C GLY A 33 -24.50 -1.18 41.10
N ARG A 34 -24.78 -0.86 42.36
CA ARG A 34 -24.71 -1.69 43.56
C ARG A 34 -25.62 -2.94 43.56
N ARG A 35 -25.17 -3.89 44.39
CA ARG A 35 -25.76 -5.15 44.87
C ARG A 35 -27.27 -5.15 45.10
N GLY A 36 -27.89 -6.28 44.74
CA GLY A 36 -29.15 -6.78 45.29
C GLY A 36 -29.22 -8.31 45.12
N ASP A 37 -29.36 -9.03 46.23
CA ASP A 37 -29.49 -10.49 46.31
C ASP A 37 -30.76 -11.01 45.60
N ALA A 38 -30.67 -12.18 44.95
CA ALA A 38 -31.56 -13.34 45.17
C ALA A 38 -31.41 -14.46 44.10
N HIS A 39 -31.42 -15.69 44.62
CA HIS A 39 -31.81 -16.97 44.00
C HIS A 39 -30.96 -17.62 42.87
N ARG A 40 -30.25 -18.68 43.29
CA ARG A 40 -29.75 -19.78 42.43
C ARG A 40 -30.89 -20.59 41.80
N PRO A 41 -30.75 -21.03 40.54
CA PRO A 41 -31.29 -22.30 40.06
C PRO A 41 -30.21 -23.34 39.77
N ARG A 42 -30.59 -24.61 39.93
CA ARG A 42 -29.79 -25.85 39.81
C ARG A 42 -29.45 -26.20 38.34
N PRO A 43 -28.42 -27.03 38.08
CA PRO A 43 -28.04 -27.43 36.72
C PRO A 43 -28.97 -28.53 36.15
N PRO A 44 -29.16 -28.62 34.82
CA PRO A 44 -29.96 -29.67 34.22
C PRO A 44 -29.21 -31.01 34.15
N ARG A 45 -30.00 -32.08 34.29
CA ARG A 45 -29.59 -33.50 34.29
C ARG A 45 -29.31 -34.01 32.88
N VAL A 46 -28.26 -34.83 32.76
CA VAL A 46 -27.91 -35.67 31.61
C VAL A 46 -28.81 -36.93 31.57
N PRO A 47 -29.37 -37.34 30.42
CA PRO A 47 -29.92 -38.68 30.25
C PRO A 47 -28.94 -39.66 29.58
N PRO A 48 -29.09 -40.99 29.80
CA PRO A 48 -28.03 -41.97 29.61
C PRO A 48 -27.97 -42.57 28.19
N SER A 49 -26.81 -43.18 27.95
CA SER A 49 -26.41 -43.99 26.79
C SER A 49 -27.35 -45.16 26.46
N GLY A 50 -27.71 -45.29 25.18
CA GLY A 50 -28.25 -46.50 24.57
C GLY A 50 -27.33 -47.01 23.46
N ARG A 51 -27.06 -48.31 23.45
CA ARG A 51 -26.09 -49.03 22.60
C ARG A 51 -26.82 -49.81 21.50
N ALA A 52 -26.07 -50.12 20.42
CA ALA A 52 -26.35 -51.03 19.28
C ALA A 52 -26.91 -50.33 18.03
N THR A 53 -26.48 -50.60 16.78
CA THR A 53 -25.89 -51.81 16.16
C THR A 53 -25.03 -51.45 14.94
N ARG A 54 -24.10 -52.35 14.56
CA ARG A 54 -23.30 -52.35 13.32
C ARG A 54 -24.18 -52.31 12.05
N ALA A 55 -23.83 -51.45 11.08
CA ALA A 55 -24.10 -51.71 9.66
C ALA A 55 -23.11 -50.96 8.73
N ASN A 56 -22.23 -51.76 8.12
CA ASN A 56 -21.57 -51.66 6.82
C ASN A 56 -21.23 -50.29 6.17
N LEU A 57 -19.91 -50.10 6.09
CA LEU A 57 -19.15 -49.34 5.11
C LEU A 57 -19.66 -49.54 3.66
N ARG A 58 -20.14 -48.48 3.01
CA ARG A 58 -20.02 -48.31 1.55
C ARG A 58 -19.72 -46.84 1.22
N ARG A 59 -18.48 -46.61 0.81
CA ARG A 59 -18.04 -45.36 0.17
C ARG A 59 -18.89 -45.13 -1.08
N ARG A 60 -19.60 -44.01 -1.13
CA ARG A 60 -20.12 -43.42 -2.37
C ARG A 60 -19.56 -42.01 -2.48
N SER A 61 -18.61 -41.87 -3.39
CA SER A 61 -18.26 -40.62 -4.05
C SER A 61 -19.49 -40.10 -4.80
N THR A 62 -19.89 -38.86 -4.52
CA THR A 62 -20.88 -38.12 -5.31
C THR A 62 -20.41 -36.69 -5.54
N PRO A 63 -20.82 -36.08 -6.67
CA PRO A 63 -20.01 -35.15 -7.45
C PRO A 63 -20.24 -33.68 -7.11
N ILE A 64 -19.34 -32.85 -7.62
CA ILE A 64 -19.37 -31.38 -7.63
C ILE A 64 -20.78 -30.89 -8.00
N ALA A 65 -21.48 -30.32 -7.02
CA ALA A 65 -22.78 -29.69 -7.23
C ALA A 65 -22.58 -28.34 -7.93
N ARG A 66 -23.35 -28.16 -9.01
CA ARG A 66 -23.52 -26.88 -9.71
C ARG A 66 -24.10 -25.86 -8.73
N GLY A 67 -23.64 -24.61 -8.83
CA GLY A 67 -24.00 -23.52 -7.93
C GLY A 67 -25.51 -23.35 -7.74
N GLU A 68 -25.91 -23.11 -6.49
CA GLU A 68 -27.27 -22.77 -6.10
C GLU A 68 -27.66 -21.37 -6.61
N PRO A 69 -28.97 -21.10 -6.84
CA PRO A 69 -29.43 -19.83 -7.39
C PRO A 69 -29.30 -18.67 -6.40
N ARG A 70 -29.00 -17.49 -6.94
CA ARG A 70 -28.87 -16.22 -6.20
C ARG A 70 -30.17 -15.87 -5.47
N ASN A 71 -30.08 -15.43 -4.22
CA ASN A 71 -31.20 -14.92 -3.45
C ASN A 71 -31.54 -13.49 -3.95
N MET A 72 -32.46 -13.38 -4.91
CA MET A 72 -32.94 -12.12 -5.46
C MET A 72 -34.11 -11.60 -4.63
N GLY A 73 -34.14 -10.30 -4.32
CA GLY A 73 -35.35 -9.65 -3.81
C GLY A 73 -36.44 -9.58 -4.90
N ASP A 74 -37.67 -9.25 -4.49
CA ASP A 74 -38.86 -9.14 -5.37
C ASP A 74 -38.64 -8.13 -6.53
N ASP A 75 -37.66 -7.24 -6.37
CA ASP A 75 -37.33 -6.15 -7.29
C ASP A 75 -36.10 -6.47 -8.19
N GLY A 76 -35.55 -7.68 -8.12
CA GLY A 76 -34.34 -8.07 -8.86
C GLY A 76 -33.03 -7.45 -8.35
N THR A 77 -33.06 -6.81 -7.17
CA THR A 77 -31.86 -6.34 -6.46
C THR A 77 -31.30 -7.46 -5.56
N PRO A 78 -29.96 -7.59 -5.44
CA PRO A 78 -29.35 -8.55 -4.52
C PRO A 78 -29.76 -8.17 -3.09
N ASN A 79 -30.28 -9.16 -2.35
CA ASN A 79 -30.84 -8.94 -1.03
C ASN A 79 -29.77 -8.34 -0.10
N ALA A 80 -30.02 -7.13 0.43
CA ALA A 80 -29.12 -6.41 1.33
C ALA A 80 -29.14 -6.97 2.76
N GLY A 81 -29.28 -8.29 2.89
CA GLY A 81 -29.31 -9.01 4.15
C GLY A 81 -27.91 -9.24 4.69
N THR A 82 -27.79 -9.26 6.02
CA THR A 82 -26.58 -9.72 6.69
C THR A 82 -26.39 -11.22 6.45
N GLN A 83 -25.20 -11.62 5.99
CA GLN A 83 -24.81 -13.01 5.82
C GLN A 83 -23.76 -13.40 6.86
N THR A 84 -24.01 -14.48 7.59
CA THR A 84 -23.07 -15.01 8.58
C THR A 84 -22.19 -16.10 7.97
N HIS A 85 -20.87 -15.97 8.14
CA HIS A 85 -19.88 -16.94 7.69
C HIS A 85 -19.09 -17.47 8.88
N TYR A 86 -18.80 -18.77 8.82
CA TYR A 86 -18.03 -19.49 9.83
C TYR A 86 -16.67 -19.85 9.24
N LEU A 87 -15.61 -19.46 9.94
CA LEU A 87 -14.24 -19.77 9.63
C LEU A 87 -13.72 -20.77 10.64
N ASN A 88 -13.25 -21.92 10.16
CA ASN A 88 -12.46 -22.82 10.97
C ASN A 88 -11.04 -22.27 11.15
N LYS A 89 -10.27 -22.94 12.00
CA LYS A 89 -8.84 -22.66 12.15
C LYS A 89 -8.13 -22.68 10.78
N GLU A 90 -7.34 -21.63 10.53
CA GLU A 90 -6.52 -21.44 9.33
C GLU A 90 -7.31 -21.31 8.01
N GLU A 91 -8.58 -20.91 8.09
CA GLU A 91 -9.40 -20.55 6.93
C GLU A 91 -9.44 -19.02 6.70
N GLU A 92 -9.69 -18.63 5.45
CA GLU A 92 -10.03 -17.26 5.07
C GLU A 92 -11.35 -17.17 4.33
N PHE A 93 -12.15 -16.16 4.67
CA PHE A 93 -13.26 -15.71 3.86
C PHE A 93 -12.74 -14.74 2.81
N ARG A 94 -12.98 -15.03 1.53
CA ARG A 94 -12.60 -14.19 0.39
C ARG A 94 -13.85 -13.50 -0.13
N VAL A 95 -13.72 -12.20 -0.38
CA VAL A 95 -14.84 -11.37 -0.87
C VAL A 95 -14.38 -10.40 -1.94
N GLU A 96 -15.17 -10.30 -3.01
CA GLU A 96 -15.05 -9.29 -4.05
C GLU A 96 -16.18 -8.27 -3.90
N VAL A 97 -15.79 -7.00 -3.80
CA VAL A 97 -16.68 -5.86 -3.65
C VAL A 97 -16.55 -4.99 -4.88
N LYS A 98 -17.67 -4.61 -5.47
CA LYS A 98 -17.70 -3.76 -6.67
C LYS A 98 -16.99 -2.43 -6.41
N ILE A 99 -16.19 -1.96 -7.37
CA ILE A 99 -15.54 -0.64 -7.29
C ILE A 99 -16.61 0.45 -7.15
N GLY A 100 -16.43 1.35 -6.18
CA GLY A 100 -17.37 2.43 -5.86
C GLY A 100 -18.46 2.04 -4.85
N THR A 101 -18.54 0.77 -4.43
CA THR A 101 -19.40 0.32 -3.32
C THR A 101 -18.56 -0.12 -2.13
N SER A 102 -19.21 -0.50 -1.03
CA SER A 102 -18.56 -1.07 0.15
C SER A 102 -19.44 -2.14 0.80
N VAL A 103 -18.82 -3.00 1.61
CA VAL A 103 -19.52 -3.93 2.51
C VAL A 103 -19.00 -3.75 3.93
N LYS A 104 -19.82 -4.04 4.93
CA LYS A 104 -19.42 -4.03 6.35
C LYS A 104 -19.18 -5.46 6.82
N VAL A 105 -18.04 -5.69 7.44
CA VAL A 105 -17.70 -6.98 8.06
C VAL A 105 -17.62 -6.79 9.58
N THR A 106 -18.35 -7.59 10.33
CA THR A 106 -18.35 -7.55 11.80
C THR A 106 -17.92 -8.90 12.35
N LEU A 107 -16.87 -8.92 13.16
CA LEU A 107 -16.46 -10.13 13.90
C LEU A 107 -17.43 -10.33 15.08
N THR A 108 -18.23 -11.40 15.05
CA THR A 108 -19.19 -11.71 16.11
C THR A 108 -18.63 -12.72 17.11
N ASP A 109 -17.74 -13.62 16.68
CA ASP A 109 -17.06 -14.55 17.58
C ASP A 109 -15.66 -14.97 17.11
N GLY A 110 -14.81 -15.41 18.04
CA GLY A 110 -13.43 -15.82 17.76
C GLY A 110 -12.47 -14.66 17.49
N THR A 111 -11.48 -14.91 16.63
CA THR A 111 -10.46 -13.91 16.23
C THR A 111 -10.24 -13.95 14.72
N ALA A 112 -10.20 -12.80 14.07
CA ALA A 112 -9.92 -12.70 12.64
C ALA A 112 -9.07 -11.47 12.31
N GLU A 113 -8.44 -11.48 11.15
CA GLU A 113 -7.61 -10.39 10.65
C GLU A 113 -7.81 -10.16 9.15
N ILE A 114 -7.68 -8.90 8.72
CA ILE A 114 -7.63 -8.53 7.29
C ILE A 114 -6.21 -8.06 7.00
N PHE A 115 -5.49 -8.82 6.17
CA PHE A 115 -4.10 -8.54 5.83
C PHE A 115 -3.23 -8.22 7.07
N GLY A 116 -3.42 -8.98 8.14
CA GLY A 116 -2.69 -8.87 9.40
C GLY A 116 -3.19 -7.80 10.38
N ALA A 117 -4.16 -6.95 10.00
CA ALA A 117 -4.84 -6.05 10.92
C ALA A 117 -5.97 -6.80 11.65
N GLU A 118 -5.94 -6.82 12.98
CA GLU A 118 -6.93 -7.54 13.80
C GLU A 118 -8.32 -6.89 13.69
N LEU A 119 -9.34 -7.72 13.52
CA LEU A 119 -10.74 -7.29 13.55
C LEU A 119 -11.23 -7.15 14.99
N PRO A 120 -11.71 -5.97 15.42
CA PRO A 120 -12.30 -5.82 16.74
C PRO A 120 -13.68 -6.50 16.82
N LYS A 121 -13.90 -7.31 17.86
CA LYS A 121 -15.18 -7.99 18.09
C LYS A 121 -16.32 -6.97 18.26
N GLY A 122 -17.42 -7.19 17.55
CA GLY A 122 -18.63 -6.36 17.60
C GLY A 122 -18.52 -5.00 16.91
N THR A 123 -17.37 -4.64 16.35
CA THR A 123 -17.19 -3.36 15.63
C THR A 123 -17.22 -3.62 14.12
N PRO A 124 -18.17 -3.06 13.36
CA PRO A 124 -18.18 -3.18 11.91
C PRO A 124 -16.97 -2.48 11.29
N VAL A 125 -16.32 -3.14 10.34
CA VAL A 125 -15.23 -2.60 9.52
C VAL A 125 -15.69 -2.51 8.07
N THR A 126 -15.48 -1.36 7.41
CA THR A 126 -15.88 -1.17 6.02
C THR A 126 -14.80 -1.73 5.08
N LEU A 127 -15.20 -2.62 4.18
CA LEU A 127 -14.36 -3.06 3.06
C LEU A 127 -14.76 -2.26 1.81
N PRO A 128 -13.87 -1.42 1.27
CA PRO A 128 -14.15 -0.68 0.05
C PRO A 128 -14.17 -1.61 -1.17
N GLY A 129 -14.64 -1.11 -2.31
CA GLY A 129 -14.57 -1.80 -3.58
C GLY A 129 -13.16 -2.37 -3.86
N GLY A 130 -13.09 -3.67 -4.11
CA GLY A 130 -11.83 -4.38 -4.23
C GLY A 130 -11.95 -5.85 -3.87
N LYS A 131 -10.81 -6.51 -3.69
CA LYS A 131 -10.72 -7.93 -3.35
C LYS A 131 -10.06 -8.06 -1.99
N HIS A 132 -10.76 -8.68 -1.05
CA HIS A 132 -10.36 -8.76 0.35
C HIS A 132 -10.37 -10.20 0.85
N ALA A 133 -9.62 -10.44 1.92
CA ALA A 133 -9.59 -11.71 2.62
C ALA A 133 -9.62 -11.46 4.13
N VAL A 134 -10.53 -12.14 4.83
CA VAL A 134 -10.64 -12.17 6.30
C VAL A 134 -10.15 -13.53 6.75
N PHE A 135 -8.98 -13.58 7.37
CA PHE A 135 -8.32 -14.82 7.79
C PHE A 135 -8.46 -15.05 9.30
N SER A 136 -8.51 -16.31 9.73
CA SER A 136 -8.52 -16.66 11.16
C SER A 136 -7.49 -17.75 11.52
N TRP A 137 -6.64 -17.46 12.50
CA TRP A 137 -5.69 -18.44 13.08
C TRP A 137 -6.35 -19.46 14.01
N HIS A 138 -7.53 -19.15 14.56
CA HIS A 138 -8.13 -19.93 15.66
C HIS A 138 -9.61 -20.29 15.43
N GLY A 139 -10.20 -19.81 14.34
CA GLY A 139 -11.63 -19.86 14.08
C GLY A 139 -12.32 -18.53 14.41
N ALA A 140 -13.35 -18.21 13.63
CA ALA A 140 -14.12 -16.99 13.78
C ALA A 140 -15.52 -17.12 13.18
N THR A 141 -16.44 -16.30 13.67
CA THR A 141 -17.73 -16.06 13.05
C THR A 141 -17.79 -14.60 12.64
N ILE A 142 -18.11 -14.34 11.37
CA ILE A 142 -18.20 -12.99 10.81
C ILE A 142 -19.55 -12.76 10.17
N ASP A 143 -20.09 -11.56 10.33
CA ASP A 143 -21.28 -11.09 9.65
C ASP A 143 -20.89 -10.10 8.56
N VAL A 144 -21.40 -10.31 7.35
CA VAL A 144 -21.15 -9.49 6.16
C VAL A 144 -22.45 -8.82 5.76
N LEU A 145 -22.44 -7.49 5.73
CA LEU A 145 -23.59 -6.66 5.35
C LEU A 145 -23.24 -5.84 4.10
N GLY A 146 -24.01 -6.04 3.03
CA GLY A 146 -23.88 -5.31 1.76
C GLY A 146 -23.75 -6.25 0.56
N ALA A 147 -23.76 -5.67 -0.64
CA ALA A 147 -23.71 -6.45 -1.87
C ALA A 147 -22.25 -6.86 -2.21
N THR A 148 -22.05 -8.15 -2.42
CA THR A 148 -20.78 -8.75 -2.86
C THR A 148 -20.90 -9.26 -4.30
N GLU A 149 -19.82 -9.19 -5.07
CA GLU A 149 -19.76 -9.76 -6.44
C GLU A 149 -19.46 -11.26 -6.40
N LEU A 150 -18.63 -11.66 -5.43
CA LEU A 150 -18.24 -13.05 -5.18
C LEU A 150 -17.81 -13.19 -3.72
N GLU A 151 -18.20 -14.28 -3.07
CA GLU A 151 -17.74 -14.60 -1.72
C GLU A 151 -17.65 -16.11 -1.49
N TYR A 152 -16.61 -16.56 -0.77
CA TYR A 152 -16.42 -17.98 -0.43
C TYR A 152 -15.36 -18.16 0.67
N VAL A 153 -15.41 -19.28 1.39
CA VAL A 153 -14.38 -19.65 2.38
C VAL A 153 -13.34 -20.57 1.72
N ALA A 154 -12.05 -20.30 1.98
CA ALA A 154 -10.92 -21.05 1.47
C ALA A 154 -10.05 -21.57 2.62
N ARG A 155 -9.52 -22.79 2.45
CA ARG A 155 -8.61 -23.46 3.40
C ARG A 155 -7.14 -23.37 3.01
N ASP A 156 -6.88 -23.41 1.71
CA ASP A 156 -5.51 -23.40 1.19
C ASP A 156 -4.98 -21.97 1.14
N THR A 157 -4.19 -21.62 2.16
CA THR A 157 -3.60 -20.30 2.32
C THR A 157 -2.10 -20.41 2.60
N PRO A 158 -1.27 -19.50 2.05
CA PRO A 158 0.15 -19.43 2.37
C PRO A 158 0.45 -18.70 3.69
N MET A 159 -0.53 -18.46 4.56
CA MET A 159 -0.38 -17.62 5.77
C MET A 159 0.73 -18.11 6.71
N THR A 160 0.90 -19.42 6.85
CA THR A 160 2.01 -19.99 7.64
C THR A 160 3.39 -19.61 7.09
N GLN A 161 3.53 -19.48 5.76
CA GLN A 161 4.80 -19.02 5.17
C GLN A 161 5.07 -17.56 5.53
N TYR A 162 4.03 -16.73 5.54
CA TYR A 162 4.14 -15.31 5.90
C TYR A 162 4.50 -15.14 7.38
N LEU A 163 3.87 -15.93 8.27
CA LEU A 163 4.16 -15.94 9.69
C LEU A 163 5.61 -16.40 9.98
N ASN A 164 6.08 -17.45 9.30
CA ASN A 164 7.46 -17.93 9.44
C ASN A 164 8.48 -16.87 9.02
N LEU A 165 8.25 -16.19 7.88
CA LEU A 165 9.10 -15.10 7.43
C LEU A 165 9.11 -13.95 8.46
N ASP A 166 7.94 -13.53 8.94
CA ASP A 166 7.84 -12.48 9.96
C ASP A 166 8.54 -12.86 11.28
N GLY A 167 8.58 -14.15 11.64
CA GLY A 167 9.39 -14.65 12.75
C GLY A 167 10.89 -14.35 12.57
N VAL A 168 11.44 -14.62 11.39
CA VAL A 168 12.85 -14.31 11.06
C VAL A 168 13.10 -12.80 11.07
N LEU A 169 12.17 -12.01 10.53
CA LEU A 169 12.30 -10.56 10.52
C LEU A 169 12.26 -9.97 11.94
N GLU A 170 11.43 -10.54 12.81
CA GLU A 170 11.32 -10.13 14.21
C GLU A 170 12.60 -10.32 15.00
N GLU A 171 13.25 -11.48 14.86
CA GLU A 171 14.54 -11.74 15.50
C GLU A 171 15.59 -10.71 15.08
N ARG A 172 15.57 -10.31 13.80
CA ARG A 172 16.46 -9.26 13.29
C ARG A 172 16.16 -7.88 13.86
N ARG A 173 14.88 -7.51 14.02
CA ARG A 173 14.51 -6.24 14.67
C ARG A 173 14.98 -6.19 16.13
N LYS A 174 14.81 -7.29 16.87
CA LYS A 174 15.29 -7.42 18.25
C LYS A 174 16.82 -7.30 18.33
N ALA A 175 17.54 -8.00 17.45
CA ALA A 175 19.00 -7.90 17.37
C ALA A 175 19.46 -6.48 17.06
N ALA A 176 18.82 -5.80 16.10
CA ALA A 176 19.12 -4.41 15.74
C ALA A 176 18.85 -3.43 16.90
N GLN A 177 17.77 -3.64 17.67
CA GLN A 177 17.49 -2.84 18.85
C GLN A 177 18.57 -3.03 19.93
N LEU A 178 18.99 -4.28 20.19
CA LEU A 178 20.07 -4.56 21.14
C LEU A 178 21.40 -3.96 20.72
N ALA A 179 21.75 -4.08 19.43
CA ALA A 179 22.97 -3.48 18.88
C ALA A 179 22.93 -1.94 18.97
N GLY A 180 21.78 -1.32 18.68
CA GLY A 180 21.57 0.12 18.86
C GLY A 180 21.73 0.58 20.31
N ILE A 181 21.24 -0.20 21.28
CA ILE A 181 21.45 0.07 22.71
C ILE A 181 22.95 -0.04 23.07
N ALA A 182 23.67 -0.97 22.46
CA ALA A 182 25.11 -1.14 22.64
C ALA A 182 25.96 -0.07 21.91
N GLY A 183 25.33 0.89 21.22
CA GLY A 183 26.01 1.96 20.48
C GLY A 183 26.52 1.56 19.10
N ASP A 184 26.20 0.35 18.62
CA ASP A 184 26.50 -0.04 17.25
C ASP A 184 25.48 0.59 16.30
N ALA A 185 26.00 1.42 15.39
CA ALA A 185 25.24 2.11 14.37
C ALA A 185 25.59 1.66 12.95
N GLY A 186 26.37 0.59 12.81
CA GLY A 186 26.69 -0.01 11.53
C GLY A 186 25.45 -0.62 10.88
N PHE A 187 25.41 -0.59 9.55
CA PHE A 187 24.29 -1.15 8.78
C PHE A 187 24.08 -2.65 9.02
N ALA A 188 25.15 -3.40 9.32
CA ALA A 188 25.04 -4.81 9.69
C ALA A 188 24.10 -5.05 10.90
N SER A 189 23.92 -4.01 11.70
CA SER A 189 23.11 -3.94 12.91
C SER A 189 21.79 -3.18 12.70
N ASP A 190 21.41 -2.85 11.45
CA ASP A 190 20.09 -2.30 11.11
C ASP A 190 18.99 -3.36 11.19
N GLY A 191 17.75 -2.89 11.38
CA GLY A 191 16.56 -3.70 11.18
C GLY A 191 16.43 -4.17 9.72
N PRO A 192 15.64 -5.22 9.47
CA PRO A 192 15.55 -5.82 8.14
C PRO A 192 14.96 -4.85 7.10
N ARG A 193 15.52 -4.84 5.89
CA ARG A 193 14.96 -4.15 4.72
C ARG A 193 14.43 -5.19 3.74
N VAL A 194 13.10 -5.30 3.68
CA VAL A 194 12.41 -6.38 2.97
C VAL A 194 11.72 -5.85 1.72
N ALA A 195 11.98 -6.44 0.55
CA ALA A 195 11.28 -6.10 -0.68
C ALA A 195 10.46 -7.26 -1.23
N LEU A 196 9.19 -6.99 -1.54
CA LEU A 196 8.27 -7.93 -2.17
C LEU A 196 8.39 -7.78 -3.67
N VAL A 197 8.85 -8.82 -4.36
CA VAL A 197 9.14 -8.80 -5.81
C VAL A 197 8.38 -9.92 -6.53
N GLY A 198 8.04 -9.69 -7.79
CA GLY A 198 7.23 -10.61 -8.59
C GLY A 198 6.36 -9.89 -9.60
N PRO A 199 5.73 -10.64 -10.53
CA PRO A 199 4.93 -10.07 -11.60
C PRO A 199 3.64 -9.44 -11.05
N THR A 200 2.84 -8.86 -11.93
CA THR A 200 1.50 -8.40 -11.56
C THR A 200 0.63 -9.55 -11.02
N ASP A 201 -0.27 -9.24 -10.10
CA ASP A 201 -1.31 -10.17 -9.62
C ASP A 201 -0.77 -11.46 -8.97
N VAL A 202 0.24 -11.30 -8.10
CA VAL A 202 0.77 -12.36 -7.22
C VAL A 202 0.56 -12.10 -5.72
N GLY A 203 0.00 -10.94 -5.34
CA GLY A 203 -0.33 -10.61 -3.95
C GLY A 203 0.72 -9.78 -3.19
N LYS A 204 1.70 -9.18 -3.88
CA LYS A 204 2.78 -8.37 -3.27
C LYS A 204 2.28 -7.33 -2.27
N SER A 205 1.33 -6.49 -2.68
CA SER A 205 0.77 -5.44 -1.81
C SER A 205 0.06 -6.02 -0.58
N SER A 206 -0.63 -7.16 -0.71
CA SER A 206 -1.27 -7.83 0.42
C SER A 206 -0.25 -8.39 1.41
N ILE A 207 0.82 -9.03 0.92
CA ILE A 207 1.91 -9.54 1.77
C ILE A 207 2.65 -8.39 2.45
N ALA A 208 2.91 -7.30 1.72
CA ALA A 208 3.55 -6.11 2.29
C ALA A 208 2.72 -5.51 3.45
N LYS A 209 1.39 -5.47 3.31
CA LYS A 209 0.48 -5.08 4.41
C LYS A 209 0.55 -6.05 5.59
N ILE A 210 0.51 -7.36 5.33
CA ILE A 210 0.60 -8.40 6.38
C ILE A 210 1.90 -8.25 7.20
N LEU A 211 3.05 -8.19 6.53
CA LEU A 211 4.35 -8.06 7.21
C LEU A 211 4.48 -6.75 7.98
N THR A 212 3.91 -5.66 7.46
CA THR A 212 3.88 -4.37 8.15
C THR A 212 2.99 -4.43 9.39
N ASN A 213 1.78 -4.98 9.27
CA ASN A 213 0.82 -5.09 10.36
C ASN A 213 1.30 -6.03 11.47
N TYR A 214 1.97 -7.13 11.12
CA TYR A 214 2.58 -8.03 12.12
C TYR A 214 3.70 -7.34 12.90
N ALA A 215 4.54 -6.53 12.24
CA ALA A 215 5.55 -5.73 12.94
C ALA A 215 4.89 -4.73 13.90
N VAL A 216 3.82 -4.05 13.48
CA VAL A 216 3.07 -3.10 14.33
C VAL A 216 2.44 -3.79 15.53
N ARG A 217 1.85 -4.98 15.36
CA ARG A 217 1.30 -5.79 16.47
C ARG A 217 2.35 -6.11 17.52
N LYS A 218 3.62 -6.27 17.10
CA LYS A 218 4.78 -6.46 17.96
C LYS A 218 5.41 -5.13 18.45
N ARG A 219 4.69 -4.02 18.32
CA ARG A 219 5.09 -2.66 18.77
C ARG A 219 6.27 -2.05 18.02
N TRP A 220 6.59 -2.55 16.82
CA TRP A 220 7.51 -1.87 15.92
C TRP A 220 6.79 -0.78 15.13
N ALA A 221 7.57 0.19 14.63
CA ALA A 221 7.08 1.23 13.73
C ALA A 221 7.87 1.20 12.40
N PRO A 222 7.69 0.16 11.56
CA PRO A 222 8.43 0.02 10.32
C PRO A 222 8.12 1.15 9.33
N LEU A 223 9.05 1.40 8.41
CA LEU A 223 8.80 2.25 7.26
C LEU A 223 8.17 1.41 6.14
N PHE A 224 6.96 1.76 5.71
CA PHE A 224 6.32 1.18 4.54
C PHE A 224 6.66 2.01 3.31
N VAL A 225 7.25 1.38 2.30
CA VAL A 225 7.67 2.00 1.03
C VAL A 225 6.87 1.37 -0.10
N ASP A 226 6.34 2.19 -1.00
CA ASP A 226 5.63 1.74 -2.19
C ASP A 226 6.25 2.34 -3.45
N LEU A 227 6.79 1.47 -4.30
CA LEU A 227 7.43 1.82 -5.56
C LEU A 227 6.57 1.47 -6.79
N ASP A 228 5.31 1.06 -6.59
CA ASP A 228 4.36 0.78 -7.67
C ASP A 228 3.66 2.07 -8.14
N LEU A 229 4.13 2.62 -9.25
CA LEU A 229 3.56 3.83 -9.86
C LEU A 229 2.10 3.64 -10.35
N GLY A 230 1.70 2.41 -10.63
CA GLY A 230 0.42 2.12 -11.27
C GLY A 230 -0.69 1.84 -10.26
N GLN A 231 -0.39 1.13 -9.18
CA GLN A 231 -1.37 0.67 -8.18
C GLN A 231 -0.90 0.89 -6.74
N GLY A 232 0.00 1.86 -6.52
CA GLY A 232 0.53 2.18 -5.20
C GLY A 232 -0.55 2.51 -4.17
N GLY A 233 -0.27 2.17 -2.91
CA GLY A 233 -1.19 2.34 -1.78
C GLY A 233 -1.00 3.63 -0.99
N ILE A 234 -0.01 4.45 -1.32
CA ILE A 234 0.27 5.73 -0.66
C ILE A 234 -0.18 6.85 -1.61
N THR A 235 -1.29 7.53 -1.27
CA THR A 235 -1.86 8.68 -2.00
C THR A 235 -2.17 8.40 -3.48
N CYS A 236 -2.11 9.43 -4.34
CA CYS A 236 -2.39 9.38 -5.77
C CYS A 236 -1.41 8.47 -6.54
N PRO A 237 -1.86 7.86 -7.66
CA PRO A 237 -1.00 7.13 -8.60
C PRO A 237 0.10 8.00 -9.22
N ALA A 238 0.99 7.36 -9.99
CA ALA A 238 2.16 7.98 -10.62
C ALA A 238 3.15 8.58 -9.61
N THR A 239 3.22 7.99 -8.43
CA THR A 239 4.11 8.37 -7.35
C THR A 239 4.87 7.17 -6.83
N ILE A 240 6.05 7.42 -6.26
CA ILE A 240 6.64 6.52 -5.27
C ILE A 240 6.50 7.17 -3.88
N GLY A 241 6.26 6.37 -2.86
CA GLY A 241 5.96 6.87 -1.53
C GLY A 241 6.61 6.09 -0.40
N ALA A 242 6.78 6.72 0.75
CA ALA A 242 7.15 6.08 1.99
C ALA A 242 6.41 6.71 3.18
N THR A 243 5.92 5.90 4.11
CA THR A 243 5.24 6.39 5.32
C THR A 243 5.60 5.51 6.53
N PRO A 244 5.86 6.10 7.71
CA PRO A 244 6.00 5.31 8.92
C PRO A 244 4.67 4.76 9.39
N VAL A 245 4.67 3.51 9.81
CA VAL A 245 3.46 2.80 10.22
C VAL A 245 3.59 2.42 11.69
N ASP A 246 2.89 3.14 12.55
CA ASP A 246 2.83 2.94 14.01
C ASP A 246 1.48 2.39 14.49
N ALA A 247 0.51 2.27 13.58
CA ALA A 247 -0.79 1.64 13.76
C ALA A 247 -1.09 0.75 12.54
N PRO A 248 -1.89 -0.33 12.68
CA PRO A 248 -2.16 -1.23 11.58
C PRO A 248 -2.72 -0.50 10.36
N ILE A 249 -2.22 -0.85 9.17
CA ILE A 249 -2.82 -0.51 7.89
C ILE A 249 -4.13 -1.31 7.80
N ASP A 250 -5.25 -0.64 8.07
CA ASP A 250 -6.57 -1.25 7.96
C ASP A 250 -7.07 -1.27 6.51
N ALA A 251 -8.15 -2.01 6.28
CA ALA A 251 -8.71 -2.22 4.95
C ALA A 251 -9.46 -1.01 4.38
N GLU A 252 -9.89 -0.09 5.26
CA GLU A 252 -10.74 1.07 4.98
C GLU A 252 -9.89 2.32 4.71
N GLU A 253 -9.06 2.75 5.69
CA GLU A 253 -8.21 3.94 5.62
C GLU A 253 -6.92 3.67 4.81
N GLY A 254 -6.41 2.43 4.85
CA GLY A 254 -5.18 2.06 4.13
C GLY A 254 -3.90 2.58 4.80
N ALA A 255 -2.91 2.98 4.00
CA ALA A 255 -1.61 3.39 4.54
C ALA A 255 -1.70 4.80 5.15
N PRO A 256 -1.06 5.06 6.32
CA PRO A 256 -1.13 6.37 6.98
C PRO A 256 -0.65 7.52 6.09
N LEU A 257 -1.44 8.60 6.01
CA LEU A 257 -1.19 9.76 5.14
C LEU A 257 -0.83 11.05 5.90
N GLU A 258 -0.60 11.01 7.22
CA GLU A 258 -0.31 12.23 7.97
C GLU A 258 1.05 12.84 7.59
N MET A 259 2.06 12.00 7.40
CA MET A 259 3.43 12.44 7.09
C MET A 259 4.16 11.53 6.08
N PRO A 260 3.61 11.31 4.88
CA PRO A 260 4.29 10.54 3.85
C PRO A 260 5.37 11.38 3.16
N LEU A 261 6.44 10.71 2.74
CA LEU A 261 7.37 11.18 1.72
C LEU A 261 6.87 10.67 0.38
N VAL A 262 6.55 11.57 -0.54
CA VAL A 262 5.96 11.25 -1.85
C VAL A 262 6.71 12.00 -2.93
N TYR A 263 7.18 11.25 -3.93
CA TYR A 263 7.78 11.80 -5.14
C TYR A 263 6.89 11.53 -6.34
N PHE A 264 6.58 12.58 -7.10
CA PHE A 264 5.76 12.47 -8.29
C PHE A 264 6.62 12.13 -9.50
N MET A 265 6.33 10.98 -10.11
CA MET A 265 6.94 10.56 -11.36
C MET A 265 6.18 11.17 -12.55
N GLY A 266 4.85 11.22 -12.46
CA GLY A 266 3.98 11.78 -13.48
C GLY A 266 3.45 10.77 -14.50
N ASP A 267 4.09 9.61 -14.64
CA ASP A 267 3.56 8.48 -15.40
C ASP A 267 3.26 7.28 -14.49
N THR A 268 2.28 6.47 -14.88
CA THR A 268 1.88 5.24 -14.16
C THR A 268 2.80 4.04 -14.46
N SER A 269 3.82 4.23 -15.29
CA SER A 269 4.84 3.24 -15.65
C SER A 269 6.17 3.95 -15.91
N PRO A 270 7.31 3.39 -15.45
CA PRO A 270 8.62 3.99 -15.66
C PRO A 270 9.13 3.88 -17.10
N GLY A 271 8.40 3.23 -18.01
CA GLY A 271 8.84 3.05 -19.40
C GLY A 271 9.11 4.36 -20.15
N ASN A 272 8.38 5.43 -19.83
CA ASN A 272 8.56 6.74 -20.48
C ASN A 272 9.84 7.45 -20.04
N ASN A 273 10.22 7.30 -18.76
CA ASN A 273 11.39 7.94 -18.16
C ASN A 273 12.01 7.05 -17.06
N PRO A 274 12.76 6.00 -17.45
CA PRO A 274 13.36 5.06 -16.50
C PRO A 274 14.44 5.73 -15.64
N ASP A 275 15.10 6.77 -16.15
CA ASP A 275 16.14 7.51 -15.44
C ASP A 275 15.57 8.33 -14.29
N LEU A 276 14.43 8.99 -14.50
CA LEU A 276 13.70 9.65 -13.42
C LEU A 276 13.31 8.66 -12.32
N TYR A 277 12.82 7.47 -12.68
CA TYR A 277 12.50 6.45 -11.68
C TYR A 277 13.72 6.06 -10.84
N ARG A 278 14.87 5.80 -11.47
CA ARG A 278 16.13 5.51 -10.77
C ARG A 278 16.54 6.62 -9.83
N TYR A 279 16.50 7.86 -10.33
CA TYR A 279 16.81 9.05 -9.55
C TYR A 279 15.89 9.18 -8.32
N LEU A 280 14.57 9.06 -8.50
CA LEU A 280 13.61 9.15 -7.39
C LEU A 280 13.83 8.07 -6.32
N VAL A 281 14.19 6.84 -6.73
CA VAL A 281 14.51 5.75 -5.80
C VAL A 281 15.81 6.04 -5.01
N GLU A 282 16.85 6.58 -5.64
CA GLU A 282 18.08 7.01 -4.95
C GLU A 282 17.82 8.13 -3.94
N ARG A 283 16.94 9.07 -4.29
CA ARG A 283 16.51 10.14 -3.37
C ARG A 283 15.75 9.56 -2.18
N MET A 284 14.89 8.58 -2.40
CA MET A 284 14.20 7.87 -1.33
C MET A 284 15.17 7.10 -0.42
N ALA A 285 16.16 6.41 -0.99
CA ALA A 285 17.21 5.74 -0.22
C ALA A 285 17.98 6.71 0.68
N THR A 286 18.35 7.88 0.14
CA THR A 286 19.03 8.93 0.91
C THR A 286 18.20 9.39 2.11
N MET A 287 16.89 9.58 1.92
CA MET A 287 15.98 9.99 3.00
C MET A 287 15.77 8.90 4.06
N LEU A 288 15.74 7.65 3.63
CA LEU A 288 15.62 6.48 4.51
C LEU A 288 16.88 6.35 5.39
N ASP A 289 18.06 6.44 4.80
CA ASP A 289 19.33 6.38 5.53
C ASP A 289 19.45 7.55 6.53
N ALA A 290 19.04 8.77 6.12
CA ALA A 290 19.00 9.93 7.02
C ALA A 290 18.06 9.71 8.22
N ARG A 291 16.89 9.09 7.99
CA ARG A 291 15.94 8.75 9.04
C ARG A 291 16.49 7.69 10.00
N HIS A 292 17.15 6.66 9.47
CA HIS A 292 17.75 5.62 10.30
C HIS A 292 18.88 6.17 11.17
N ALA A 293 19.68 7.09 10.63
CA ALA A 293 20.74 7.76 11.37
C ALA A 293 20.20 8.62 12.53
N SER A 294 19.04 9.27 12.36
CA SER A 294 18.45 10.14 13.39
C SER A 294 17.51 9.43 14.37
N ASN A 295 17.08 8.19 14.07
CA ASN A 295 16.06 7.50 14.85
C ASN A 295 16.39 6.00 15.01
N PRO A 296 17.08 5.61 16.10
CA PRO A 296 17.46 4.22 16.37
C PRO A 296 16.27 3.25 16.44
N ALA A 297 15.12 3.71 16.94
CA ALA A 297 13.91 2.87 17.02
C ALA A 297 13.35 2.57 15.62
N ALA A 298 13.30 3.58 14.73
CA ALA A 298 12.91 3.38 13.33
C ALA A 298 13.91 2.51 12.58
N ARG A 299 15.20 2.71 12.82
CA ARG A 299 16.29 1.88 12.27
C ARG A 299 16.13 0.41 12.66
N ALA A 300 15.84 0.12 13.92
CA ALA A 300 15.60 -1.24 14.40
C ALA A 300 14.30 -1.85 13.86
N ALA A 301 13.25 -1.04 13.67
CA ALA A 301 11.96 -1.51 13.14
C ALA A 301 12.05 -1.98 11.67
N GLY A 302 12.99 -1.44 10.90
CA GLY A 302 13.25 -1.83 9.52
C GLY A 302 12.24 -1.27 8.51
N VAL A 303 12.25 -1.86 7.31
CA VAL A 303 11.58 -1.32 6.11
C VAL A 303 10.86 -2.45 5.37
N VAL A 304 9.62 -2.21 4.93
CA VAL A 304 8.86 -3.10 4.05
C VAL A 304 8.58 -2.38 2.73
N ILE A 305 9.02 -2.95 1.61
CA ILE A 305 9.02 -2.32 0.29
C ILE A 305 8.13 -3.12 -0.67
N ASN A 306 7.04 -2.51 -1.14
CA ASN A 306 6.23 -3.02 -2.24
C ASN A 306 6.81 -2.52 -3.58
N THR A 307 6.99 -3.41 -4.57
CA THR A 307 7.52 -3.04 -5.90
C THR A 307 6.46 -3.15 -7.00
N MET A 308 6.72 -2.50 -8.13
CA MET A 308 5.95 -2.69 -9.36
C MET A 308 6.03 -4.14 -9.89
N GLY A 309 5.07 -4.53 -10.74
CA GLY A 309 5.00 -5.86 -11.34
C GLY A 309 5.78 -6.06 -12.64
N TRP A 310 6.61 -5.10 -13.07
CA TRP A 310 7.39 -5.22 -14.30
C TRP A 310 8.76 -5.84 -14.01
N VAL A 311 8.86 -7.15 -14.23
CA VAL A 311 10.02 -7.97 -13.80
C VAL A 311 10.89 -8.48 -14.95
N GLU A 312 10.67 -7.99 -16.17
CA GLU A 312 11.39 -8.42 -17.37
C GLU A 312 12.08 -7.24 -18.06
N GLY A 313 13.17 -7.52 -18.80
CA GLY A 313 13.87 -6.53 -19.62
C GLY A 313 14.31 -5.29 -18.83
N GLN A 314 13.85 -4.11 -19.25
CA GLN A 314 14.13 -2.85 -18.55
C GLN A 314 13.54 -2.83 -17.12
N GLY A 315 12.37 -3.45 -16.91
CA GLY A 315 11.75 -3.57 -15.59
C GLY A 315 12.63 -4.34 -14.60
N TYR A 316 13.25 -5.44 -15.05
CA TYR A 316 14.20 -6.20 -14.23
C TYR A 316 15.42 -5.36 -13.83
N LYS A 317 15.97 -4.56 -14.75
CA LYS A 317 17.09 -3.65 -14.46
C LYS A 317 16.72 -2.59 -13.43
N LEU A 318 15.51 -2.01 -13.54
CA LEU A 318 15.00 -1.06 -12.57
C LEU A 318 14.75 -1.70 -11.20
N LEU A 319 14.29 -2.95 -11.17
CA LEU A 319 14.14 -3.72 -9.95
C LEU A 319 15.49 -3.93 -9.26
N LEU A 320 16.52 -4.41 -9.98
CA LEU A 320 17.85 -4.58 -9.43
C LEU A 320 18.42 -3.27 -8.88
N HIS A 321 18.25 -2.17 -9.62
CA HIS A 321 18.63 -0.83 -9.17
C HIS A 321 17.95 -0.45 -7.85
N ALA A 322 16.63 -0.67 -7.74
CA ALA A 322 15.89 -0.33 -6.53
C ALA A 322 16.30 -1.16 -5.32
N LEU A 323 16.53 -2.46 -5.51
CA LEU A 323 17.00 -3.37 -4.46
C LEU A 323 18.38 -2.95 -3.93
N ASP A 324 19.28 -2.55 -4.83
CA ASP A 324 20.63 -2.09 -4.48
C ASP A 324 20.60 -0.72 -3.78
N ALA A 325 19.94 0.28 -4.40
CA ALA A 325 19.85 1.64 -3.87
C ALA A 325 19.21 1.69 -2.47
N LEU A 326 18.15 0.90 -2.24
CA LEU A 326 17.48 0.82 -0.93
C LEU A 326 18.19 -0.10 0.06
N LYS A 327 19.31 -0.72 -0.34
CA LYS A 327 20.10 -1.67 0.47
C LYS A 327 19.24 -2.82 0.99
N VAL A 328 18.45 -3.43 0.12
CA VAL A 328 17.55 -4.53 0.49
C VAL A 328 18.35 -5.78 0.81
N ASP A 329 18.14 -6.32 2.01
CA ASP A 329 18.79 -7.54 2.48
C ASP A 329 17.87 -8.76 2.53
N ASN A 330 16.56 -8.57 2.37
CA ASN A 330 15.58 -9.65 2.24
C ASN A 330 14.73 -9.44 0.99
N VAL A 331 15.05 -10.16 -0.08
CA VAL A 331 14.31 -10.14 -1.34
C VAL A 331 13.30 -11.28 -1.33
N VAL A 332 12.01 -10.97 -1.37
CA VAL A 332 10.94 -11.96 -1.23
C VAL A 332 10.22 -12.11 -2.57
N VAL A 333 10.50 -13.21 -3.26
CA VAL A 333 9.93 -13.51 -4.58
C VAL A 333 8.60 -14.23 -4.43
N VAL A 334 7.55 -13.66 -4.98
CA VAL A 334 6.18 -14.17 -4.83
C VAL A 334 5.72 -14.81 -6.14
N GLY A 335 5.46 -16.12 -6.10
CA GLY A 335 4.72 -16.82 -7.15
C GLY A 335 5.41 -16.95 -8.53
N GLN A 336 6.73 -16.74 -8.64
CA GLN A 336 7.45 -16.85 -9.91
C GLN A 336 8.83 -17.52 -9.77
N GLU A 337 8.94 -18.76 -10.23
CA GLU A 337 10.16 -19.58 -10.05
C GLU A 337 11.34 -19.07 -10.86
N ARG A 338 11.12 -18.67 -12.11
CA ARG A 338 12.17 -18.15 -12.99
C ARG A 338 12.85 -16.92 -12.36
N LEU A 339 12.05 -15.96 -11.90
CA LEU A 339 12.55 -14.75 -11.25
C LEU A 339 13.30 -15.09 -9.95
N HIS A 340 12.83 -16.08 -9.19
CA HIS A 340 13.53 -16.55 -8.00
C HIS A 340 14.91 -17.10 -8.33
N SER A 341 15.03 -17.93 -9.36
CA SER A 341 16.32 -18.47 -9.81
C SER A 341 17.26 -17.38 -10.33
N GLU A 342 16.74 -16.42 -11.11
CA GLU A 342 17.51 -15.28 -11.62
C GLU A 342 18.05 -14.40 -10.47
N LEU A 343 17.19 -14.00 -9.52
CA LEU A 343 17.59 -13.19 -8.37
C LEU A 343 18.53 -13.95 -7.42
N THR A 344 18.30 -15.25 -7.19
CA THR A 344 19.19 -16.08 -6.37
C THR A 344 20.60 -16.14 -6.96
N ARG A 345 20.71 -16.23 -8.29
CA ARG A 345 22.00 -16.17 -8.99
C ARG A 345 22.62 -14.79 -8.86
N ASP A 346 21.85 -13.74 -9.14
CA ASP A 346 22.35 -12.37 -9.22
C ASP A 346 22.72 -11.78 -7.84
N PHE A 347 22.14 -12.30 -6.73
CA PHE A 347 22.45 -11.92 -5.35
C PHE A 347 23.34 -12.93 -4.60
N ARG A 348 23.81 -14.01 -5.25
CA ARG A 348 24.71 -14.98 -4.61
C ARG A 348 25.98 -14.29 -4.12
N GLY A 349 26.22 -14.34 -2.80
CA GLY A 349 27.39 -13.74 -2.17
C GLY A 349 27.37 -12.21 -2.10
N LYS A 350 26.30 -11.55 -2.56
CA LYS A 350 26.16 -10.10 -2.44
C LYS A 350 25.84 -9.69 -1.01
N ARG A 351 26.39 -8.54 -0.63
CA ARG A 351 26.18 -7.90 0.67
C ARG A 351 25.84 -6.44 0.43
N VAL A 352 24.97 -5.88 1.26
CA VAL A 352 24.49 -4.50 1.16
C VAL A 352 24.84 -3.69 2.39
N GLY A 353 25.05 -2.39 2.20
CA GLY A 353 25.16 -1.39 3.28
C GLY A 353 26.48 -1.35 4.07
N GLY A 354 27.56 -1.96 3.61
CA GLY A 354 28.91 -1.72 4.15
C GLY A 354 29.78 -0.89 3.20
N ASP A 355 30.78 -0.17 3.72
CA ASP A 355 31.77 0.56 2.91
C ASP A 355 32.75 -0.39 2.21
N CYS A 356 32.88 -1.63 2.72
CA CYS A 356 33.62 -2.72 2.11
C CYS A 356 32.84 -4.05 2.16
N LEU A 357 33.29 -5.02 1.35
CA LEU A 357 32.67 -6.35 1.25
C LEU A 357 32.64 -7.14 2.57
N ALA A 358 33.44 -6.78 3.57
CA ALA A 358 33.47 -7.46 4.86
C ALA A 358 32.37 -7.00 5.84
N GLU A 359 31.86 -5.77 5.68
CA GLU A 359 30.99 -5.12 6.68
C GLU A 359 29.50 -5.08 6.30
N GLY A 360 29.14 -5.51 5.08
CA GLY A 360 27.76 -5.49 4.63
C GLY A 360 26.90 -6.64 5.17
N THR A 361 25.58 -6.50 5.07
CA THR A 361 24.60 -7.55 5.38
C THR A 361 24.38 -8.46 4.17
N PRO A 362 24.48 -9.80 4.29
CA PRO A 362 24.19 -10.72 3.19
C PRO A 362 22.74 -10.59 2.69
N VAL A 363 22.55 -10.56 1.37
CA VAL A 363 21.22 -10.54 0.77
C VAL A 363 20.64 -11.95 0.75
N LYS A 364 19.47 -12.13 1.38
CA LYS A 364 18.70 -13.38 1.37
C LYS A 364 17.57 -13.28 0.36
N VAL A 365 17.47 -14.28 -0.52
CA VAL A 365 16.37 -14.42 -1.48
C VAL A 365 15.42 -15.50 -0.97
N TRP A 366 14.17 -15.12 -0.71
CA TRP A 366 13.10 -15.97 -0.21
C TRP A 366 12.10 -16.25 -1.34
N LYS A 367 11.45 -17.42 -1.29
CA LYS A 367 10.33 -17.77 -2.17
C LYS A 367 9.07 -17.92 -1.36
N LEU A 368 8.00 -17.23 -1.76
CA LEU A 368 6.66 -17.40 -1.22
C LEU A 368 5.70 -17.87 -2.31
N ASN A 369 4.74 -18.70 -1.93
CA ASN A 369 3.68 -19.13 -2.83
C ASN A 369 2.67 -18.01 -3.06
N LYS A 370 2.16 -17.90 -4.29
CA LYS A 370 1.01 -17.05 -4.61
C LYS A 370 -0.22 -17.62 -3.90
N SER A 371 -0.97 -16.79 -3.17
CA SER A 371 -2.27 -17.20 -2.62
C SER A 371 -3.26 -17.47 -3.76
N GLY A 372 -4.04 -18.55 -3.64
CA GLY A 372 -5.13 -18.85 -4.57
C GLY A 372 -6.24 -17.80 -4.59
N GLY A 373 -6.29 -16.89 -3.62
CA GLY A 373 -7.22 -15.77 -3.58
C GLY A 373 -6.80 -14.57 -4.42
N VAL A 374 -5.60 -14.61 -5.01
CA VAL A 374 -5.11 -13.52 -5.86
C VAL A 374 -5.67 -13.66 -7.26
N VAL A 375 -6.51 -12.70 -7.63
CA VAL A 375 -7.19 -12.66 -8.92
C VAL A 375 -6.46 -11.74 -9.89
N GLU A 376 -6.38 -12.16 -11.15
CA GLU A 376 -5.86 -11.35 -12.25
C GLU A 376 -6.74 -10.13 -12.50
N ARG A 377 -6.11 -9.01 -12.84
CA ARG A 377 -6.79 -7.71 -13.00
C ARG A 377 -6.65 -7.23 -14.43
N SER A 378 -7.78 -7.03 -15.09
CA SER A 378 -7.81 -6.43 -16.42
C SER A 378 -7.21 -5.00 -16.39
N PRO A 379 -6.69 -4.51 -17.54
CA PRO A 379 -6.23 -3.13 -17.66
C PRO A 379 -7.31 -2.10 -17.28
N GLU A 380 -8.57 -2.40 -17.56
CA GLU A 380 -9.73 -1.57 -17.20
C GLU A 380 -9.97 -1.54 -15.69
N PHE A 381 -9.88 -2.68 -15.01
CA PHE A 381 -9.96 -2.73 -13.54
C PHE A 381 -8.86 -1.88 -12.90
N ARG A 382 -7.62 -1.98 -13.41
CA ARG A 382 -6.49 -1.16 -12.93
C ARG A 382 -6.73 0.33 -13.14
N ARG A 383 -7.32 0.72 -14.28
CA ARG A 383 -7.70 2.11 -14.56
C ARG A 383 -8.74 2.60 -13.57
N ARG A 384 -9.85 1.87 -13.41
CA ARG A 384 -10.91 2.22 -12.45
C ARG A 384 -10.40 2.30 -11.01
N SER A 385 -9.49 1.40 -10.61
CA SER A 385 -8.87 1.45 -9.29
C SER A 385 -7.97 2.68 -9.11
N ARG A 386 -7.27 3.14 -10.15
CA ARG A 386 -6.53 4.42 -10.11
C ARG A 386 -7.47 5.61 -9.98
N ASP A 387 -8.54 5.62 -10.78
CA ASP A 387 -9.53 6.70 -10.76
C ASP A 387 -10.20 6.80 -9.39
N GLN A 388 -10.50 5.65 -8.78
CA GLN A 388 -11.00 5.56 -7.42
C GLN A 388 -9.99 6.09 -6.39
N LYS A 389 -8.68 5.80 -6.53
CA LYS A 389 -7.66 6.35 -5.64
C LYS A 389 -7.51 7.87 -5.75
N ILE A 390 -7.66 8.41 -6.96
CA ILE A 390 -7.67 9.86 -7.19
C ILE A 390 -8.92 10.46 -6.53
N ARG A 391 -10.09 9.83 -6.69
CA ARG A 391 -11.32 10.26 -6.01
C ARG A 391 -11.17 10.24 -4.49
N GLU A 392 -10.67 9.16 -3.91
CA GLU A 392 -10.43 9.02 -2.47
C GLU A 392 -9.51 10.13 -1.93
N TYR A 393 -8.51 10.55 -2.70
CA TYR A 393 -7.62 11.64 -2.30
C TYR A 393 -8.34 12.98 -2.14
N PHE A 394 -9.29 13.31 -3.03
CA PHE A 394 -10.00 14.60 -2.99
C PHE A 394 -11.27 14.55 -2.13
N TYR A 395 -12.01 13.44 -2.17
CA TYR A 395 -13.35 13.32 -1.61
C TYR A 395 -13.41 12.39 -0.39
N GLY A 396 -12.28 11.77 -0.01
CA GLY A 396 -12.24 10.81 1.10
C GLY A 396 -12.84 9.46 0.74
N SER A 397 -12.89 8.58 1.74
CA SER A 397 -13.54 7.27 1.66
C SER A 397 -14.96 7.34 2.25
N PRO A 398 -15.86 6.40 1.90
CA PRO A 398 -17.16 6.29 2.56
C PRO A 398 -16.98 6.21 4.09
N GLY A 399 -17.58 7.13 4.85
CA GLY A 399 -17.42 7.22 6.31
C GLY A 399 -16.33 8.19 6.79
N ALA A 400 -15.44 8.63 5.91
CA ALA A 400 -14.43 9.66 6.14
C ALA A 400 -14.38 10.63 4.96
N GLU A 401 -15.54 11.22 4.64
CA GLU A 401 -15.71 12.13 3.51
C GLU A 401 -14.90 13.41 3.69
N LEU A 402 -14.28 13.85 2.60
CA LEU A 402 -13.58 15.11 2.49
C LEU A 402 -14.37 16.06 1.60
N GLN A 403 -14.24 17.36 1.86
CA GLN A 403 -14.88 18.41 1.08
C GLN A 403 -13.81 19.14 0.28
N PRO A 404 -13.58 18.78 -0.98
CA PRO A 404 -12.60 19.48 -1.80
C PRO A 404 -13.16 20.83 -2.27
N HIS A 405 -12.25 21.74 -2.61
CA HIS A 405 -12.57 23.12 -2.95
C HIS A 405 -12.21 23.43 -4.40
N SER A 406 -13.14 24.05 -5.12
CA SER A 406 -12.90 24.57 -6.46
C SER A 406 -12.31 25.97 -6.38
N GLN A 407 -11.23 26.22 -7.13
CA GLN A 407 -10.53 27.50 -7.20
C GLN A 407 -10.14 27.81 -8.64
N THR A 408 -10.15 29.09 -9.00
CA THR A 408 -9.73 29.57 -10.32
C THR A 408 -8.50 30.45 -10.18
N LEU A 409 -7.45 30.16 -10.94
CA LEU A 409 -6.22 30.96 -10.95
C LEU A 409 -5.86 31.40 -12.37
N PRO A 410 -5.38 32.65 -12.55
CA PRO A 410 -4.72 33.06 -13.78
C PRO A 410 -3.45 32.24 -14.03
N PHE A 411 -3.15 31.96 -15.30
CA PHE A 411 -1.92 31.27 -15.72
C PHE A 411 -0.65 31.96 -15.21
N GLY A 412 -0.64 33.30 -15.17
CA GLY A 412 0.50 34.08 -14.68
C GLY A 412 0.81 33.92 -13.19
N GLN A 413 -0.08 33.30 -12.40
CA GLN A 413 0.15 33.06 -10.97
C GLN A 413 0.75 31.69 -10.66
N VAL A 414 0.96 30.82 -11.66
CA VAL A 414 1.53 29.49 -11.48
C VAL A 414 2.63 29.22 -12.50
N SER A 415 3.58 28.36 -12.13
CA SER A 415 4.58 27.82 -13.05
C SER A 415 4.37 26.33 -13.17
N ILE A 416 4.16 25.85 -14.40
CA ILE A 416 3.93 24.44 -14.68
C ILE A 416 5.21 23.86 -15.28
N PHE A 417 5.66 22.75 -14.73
CA PHE A 417 6.87 22.07 -15.14
C PHE A 417 6.59 20.62 -15.52
N LYS A 418 7.43 20.07 -16.38
CA LYS A 418 7.47 18.65 -16.71
C LYS A 418 8.92 18.16 -16.64
N VAL A 419 9.09 16.96 -16.11
CA VAL A 419 10.39 16.29 -16.03
C VAL A 419 10.57 15.36 -17.22
N GLY A 420 11.66 15.55 -17.94
CA GLY A 420 11.94 14.84 -19.19
C GLY A 420 11.09 15.32 -20.36
N GLY A 421 11.43 14.85 -21.56
CA GLY A 421 10.70 15.22 -22.78
C GLY A 421 11.09 16.57 -23.37
N GLY A 422 12.40 16.84 -23.50
CA GLY A 422 12.88 17.82 -24.48
C GLY A 422 12.46 17.43 -25.92
N PRO A 423 12.49 18.35 -26.89
CA PRO A 423 12.10 18.04 -28.27
C PRO A 423 12.87 16.83 -28.80
N ARG A 424 12.17 15.70 -28.97
CA ARG A 424 12.68 14.53 -29.67
C ARG A 424 12.57 14.84 -31.16
N ALA A 425 13.69 15.17 -31.79
CA ALA A 425 13.75 15.10 -33.24
C ALA A 425 13.36 13.67 -33.66
N PRO A 426 12.44 13.49 -34.63
CA PRO A 426 12.16 12.18 -35.19
C PRO A 426 13.47 11.50 -35.61
N ALA A 427 13.57 10.18 -35.53
CA ALA A 427 14.79 9.46 -35.94
C ALA A 427 15.18 9.77 -37.40
N THR A 428 14.21 10.17 -38.23
CA THR A 428 14.38 10.62 -39.62
C THR A 428 15.02 12.00 -39.76
N ALA A 429 15.05 12.80 -38.70
CA ALA A 429 15.66 14.14 -38.64
C ALA A 429 17.02 14.14 -37.91
N LEU A 430 17.52 12.97 -37.49
CA LEU A 430 18.82 12.81 -36.85
C LEU A 430 19.85 12.30 -37.88
N PRO A 431 21.08 12.85 -37.91
CA PRO A 431 22.17 12.29 -38.69
C PRO A 431 22.41 10.80 -38.36
N ILE A 432 22.82 10.03 -39.37
CA ILE A 432 23.14 8.61 -39.21
C ILE A 432 24.18 8.45 -38.09
N GLY A 433 23.81 7.70 -37.04
CA GLY A 433 24.65 7.44 -35.87
C GLY A 433 24.38 8.32 -34.65
N GLN A 434 23.49 9.31 -34.73
CA GLN A 434 23.16 10.20 -33.60
C GLN A 434 21.83 9.79 -32.95
N GLN A 435 21.85 9.48 -31.64
CA GLN A 435 20.64 9.30 -30.85
C GLN A 435 20.19 10.65 -30.27
N SER A 436 18.87 10.89 -30.16
CA SER A 436 18.37 12.12 -29.54
C SER A 436 18.73 12.17 -28.05
N SER A 437 19.78 12.92 -27.72
CA SER A 437 20.21 13.13 -26.33
C SER A 437 19.38 14.24 -25.70
N SER A 438 18.12 13.96 -25.38
CA SER A 438 17.41 14.79 -24.39
C SER A 438 17.80 14.29 -23.00
N ASP A 439 18.29 15.20 -22.15
CA ASP A 439 18.53 14.89 -20.74
C ASP A 439 17.21 14.45 -20.09
N PRO A 440 17.12 13.19 -19.62
CA PRO A 440 15.87 12.64 -19.09
C PRO A 440 15.47 13.26 -17.74
N LEU A 441 16.40 13.91 -17.04
CA LEU A 441 16.16 14.61 -15.77
C LEU A 441 15.97 16.12 -15.98
N ARG A 442 15.95 16.60 -17.22
CA ARG A 442 15.74 18.01 -17.49
C ARG A 442 14.33 18.43 -17.07
N VAL A 443 14.27 19.45 -16.23
CA VAL A 443 13.03 20.16 -15.92
C VAL A 443 12.76 21.19 -17.01
N THR A 444 11.56 21.15 -17.58
CA THR A 444 11.11 22.09 -18.61
C THR A 444 9.82 22.77 -18.19
N THR A 445 9.70 24.06 -18.47
CA THR A 445 8.45 24.79 -18.29
C THR A 445 7.46 24.39 -19.37
N VAL A 446 6.21 24.15 -18.98
CA VAL A 446 5.10 23.82 -19.86
C VAL A 446 4.22 25.05 -19.99
N ALA A 447 4.04 25.55 -21.20
CA ALA A 447 3.08 26.61 -21.46
C ALA A 447 1.65 26.11 -21.18
N PRO A 448 0.83 26.86 -20.42
CA PRO A 448 -0.56 26.49 -20.20
C PRO A 448 -1.32 26.32 -21.51
N SER A 449 -2.07 25.23 -21.63
CA SER A 449 -2.87 24.92 -22.81
C SER A 449 -4.07 24.04 -22.46
N MET A 450 -4.96 23.81 -23.42
CA MET A 450 -6.08 22.86 -23.27
C MET A 450 -5.62 21.45 -22.88
N SER A 451 -4.35 21.09 -23.08
CA SER A 451 -3.80 19.82 -22.60
C SER A 451 -3.77 19.70 -21.07
N LEU A 452 -4.01 20.77 -20.31
CA LEU A 452 -4.13 20.72 -18.85
C LEU A 452 -5.51 20.23 -18.39
N LEU A 453 -6.53 20.31 -19.25
CA LEU A 453 -7.88 19.86 -18.89
C LEU A 453 -7.85 18.39 -18.45
N ASN A 454 -8.50 18.07 -17.34
CA ASN A 454 -8.53 16.75 -16.73
C ASN A 454 -7.18 16.23 -16.21
N SER A 455 -6.15 17.09 -16.10
CA SER A 455 -4.85 16.71 -15.51
C SER A 455 -4.93 16.68 -13.99
N VAL A 456 -4.28 15.68 -13.41
CA VAL A 456 -3.87 15.72 -12.00
C VAL A 456 -2.43 16.26 -11.95
N LEU A 457 -2.25 17.40 -11.30
CA LEU A 457 -0.96 18.07 -11.17
C LEU A 457 -0.46 17.95 -9.73
N ALA A 458 0.84 17.69 -9.55
CA ALA A 458 1.44 17.68 -8.23
C ALA A 458 1.89 19.09 -7.83
N VAL A 459 1.55 19.51 -6.62
CA VAL A 459 2.02 20.78 -6.05
C VAL A 459 3.39 20.53 -5.42
N SER A 460 4.44 21.10 -6.01
CA SER A 460 5.82 20.85 -5.56
C SER A 460 6.31 21.92 -4.59
N HIS A 461 6.96 21.50 -3.50
CA HIS A 461 7.70 22.40 -2.63
C HIS A 461 9.03 22.88 -3.22
N GLY A 462 9.44 22.35 -4.38
CA GLY A 462 10.72 22.69 -4.99
C GLY A 462 10.75 24.11 -5.53
N LYS A 463 11.86 24.82 -5.27
CA LYS A 463 12.09 26.21 -5.70
C LYS A 463 13.08 26.30 -6.85
N SER A 464 14.04 25.37 -6.92
CA SER A 464 14.99 25.24 -8.04
C SER A 464 14.67 24.03 -8.92
N ASN A 465 15.28 23.94 -10.11
CA ASN A 465 15.14 22.78 -10.99
C ASN A 465 15.55 21.46 -10.30
N ALA A 466 16.61 21.47 -9.49
CA ALA A 466 17.04 20.28 -8.76
C ALA A 466 16.00 19.87 -7.69
N ASP A 467 15.40 20.86 -7.02
CA ASP A 467 14.37 20.61 -6.02
C ASP A 467 13.08 20.09 -6.67
N LEU A 468 12.70 20.62 -7.83
CA LEU A 468 11.50 20.17 -8.57
C LEU A 468 11.56 18.68 -8.94
N LEU A 469 12.75 18.10 -9.07
CA LEU A 469 12.92 16.66 -9.33
C LEU A 469 12.70 15.78 -8.11
N SER A 470 13.00 16.25 -6.90
CA SER A 470 13.11 15.37 -5.72
C SER A 470 12.58 15.95 -4.41
N SER A 471 11.81 17.03 -4.49
CA SER A 471 11.09 17.56 -3.34
C SER A 471 9.88 16.70 -3.04
N ASN A 472 9.57 16.56 -1.76
CA ASN A 472 8.29 16.01 -1.34
C ASN A 472 7.16 16.85 -1.94
N VAL A 473 6.13 16.21 -2.49
CA VAL A 473 4.96 16.94 -2.97
C VAL A 473 4.11 17.40 -1.79
N ALA A 474 3.57 18.61 -1.88
CA ALA A 474 2.63 19.14 -0.91
C ALA A 474 1.29 18.37 -0.97
N GLY A 475 0.89 18.03 -2.19
CA GLY A 475 -0.36 17.38 -2.53
C GLY A 475 -0.61 17.43 -4.04
N PHE A 476 -1.87 17.22 -4.43
CA PHE A 476 -2.30 17.22 -5.83
C PHE A 476 -3.49 18.15 -6.02
N ILE A 477 -3.61 18.68 -7.24
CA ILE A 477 -4.80 19.40 -7.71
C ILE A 477 -5.32 18.74 -8.98
N PHE A 478 -6.62 18.86 -9.22
CA PHE A 478 -7.27 18.34 -10.41
C PHE A 478 -7.85 19.47 -11.26
N VAL A 479 -7.38 19.63 -12.49
CA VAL A 479 -7.82 20.71 -13.39
C VAL A 479 -9.14 20.33 -14.05
N THR A 480 -10.20 21.05 -13.71
CA THR A 480 -11.56 20.82 -14.22
C THR A 480 -11.90 21.68 -15.43
N GLU A 481 -11.30 22.87 -15.56
CA GLU A 481 -11.56 23.79 -16.67
C GLU A 481 -10.30 24.54 -17.08
N VAL A 482 -10.19 24.85 -18.37
CA VAL A 482 -9.11 25.67 -18.93
C VAL A 482 -9.71 26.73 -19.84
N ASP A 483 -9.51 27.99 -19.51
CA ASP A 483 -10.01 29.15 -20.24
C ASP A 483 -8.83 29.88 -20.88
N MET A 484 -8.53 29.50 -22.14
CA MET A 484 -7.44 30.10 -22.91
C MET A 484 -7.69 31.56 -23.29
N ARG A 485 -8.96 32.01 -23.32
CA ARG A 485 -9.31 33.39 -23.71
C ARG A 485 -9.00 34.36 -22.58
N ASN A 486 -9.36 33.98 -21.35
CA ASN A 486 -9.11 34.80 -20.16
C ASN A 486 -7.81 34.44 -19.45
N GLY A 487 -7.06 33.46 -19.95
CA GLY A 487 -5.74 33.08 -19.42
C GLY A 487 -5.80 32.51 -18.00
N ARG A 488 -6.77 31.63 -17.72
CA ARG A 488 -7.02 31.06 -16.38
C ARG A 488 -7.42 29.59 -16.45
N PHE A 489 -7.32 28.89 -15.32
CA PHE A 489 -7.83 27.53 -15.16
C PHE A 489 -8.55 27.38 -13.82
N THR A 490 -9.52 26.49 -13.80
CA THR A 490 -10.24 26.07 -12.59
C THR A 490 -9.74 24.69 -12.19
N PHE A 491 -9.51 24.49 -10.89
CA PHE A 491 -9.08 23.22 -10.34
C PHE A 491 -9.70 22.94 -8.98
N VAL A 492 -9.68 21.67 -8.62
CA VAL A 492 -10.10 21.15 -7.33
C VAL A 492 -8.87 20.87 -6.46
N SER A 493 -8.90 21.32 -5.20
CA SER A 493 -7.88 21.06 -4.18
C SER A 493 -8.48 20.40 -2.93
N PRO A 494 -7.74 19.54 -2.22
CA PRO A 494 -8.25 18.87 -1.01
C PRO A 494 -8.37 19.79 0.21
N SER A 495 -7.83 21.02 0.14
CA SER A 495 -7.89 22.01 1.22
C SER A 495 -8.35 23.35 0.67
N ALA A 496 -9.06 24.10 1.51
CA ALA A 496 -9.43 25.49 1.25
C ALA A 496 -8.21 26.42 1.35
N GLY A 497 -8.26 27.54 0.63
CA GLY A 497 -7.24 28.57 0.69
C GLY A 497 -6.14 28.42 -0.35
N GLU A 498 -5.07 29.20 -0.19
CA GLU A 498 -4.01 29.25 -1.18
C GLU A 498 -3.22 27.93 -1.28
N LEU A 499 -2.73 27.65 -2.50
CA LEU A 499 -1.84 26.51 -2.71
C LEU A 499 -0.54 26.68 -1.89
N PRO A 500 -0.04 25.60 -1.26
CA PRO A 500 1.23 25.63 -0.53
C PRO A 500 2.43 26.05 -1.39
N SER A 501 2.31 25.96 -2.71
CA SER A 501 3.29 26.40 -3.70
C SER A 501 2.59 26.70 -5.03
N ARG A 502 3.17 27.63 -5.80
CA ARG A 502 2.72 27.97 -7.16
C ARG A 502 3.48 27.18 -8.25
N ASN A 503 4.39 26.28 -7.86
CA ASN A 503 5.10 25.39 -8.76
C ASN A 503 4.37 24.06 -8.89
N LEU A 504 3.90 23.76 -10.09
CA LEU A 504 3.11 22.57 -10.41
C LEU A 504 3.91 21.63 -11.31
N LEU A 505 3.87 20.34 -11.03
CA LEU A 505 4.46 19.30 -11.88
C LEU A 505 3.34 18.60 -12.67
N ALA A 506 3.52 18.55 -13.99
CA ALA A 506 2.61 17.89 -14.92
C ALA A 506 3.19 16.54 -15.38
N GLY A 507 2.35 15.51 -15.34
CA GLY A 507 2.62 14.18 -15.88
C GLY A 507 1.66 13.82 -17.02
N SER A 508 1.51 12.52 -17.28
CA SER A 508 0.48 11.96 -18.15
C SER A 508 -0.81 11.59 -17.41
N LEU A 509 -0.84 11.74 -16.09
CA LEU A 509 -1.98 11.37 -15.26
C LEU A 509 -3.20 12.26 -15.57
N LYS A 510 -4.23 11.61 -16.14
CA LYS A 510 -5.53 12.18 -16.44
C LYS A 510 -6.60 11.48 -15.61
N TRP A 511 -7.57 12.26 -15.14
CA TRP A 511 -8.73 11.75 -14.43
C TRP A 511 -9.98 12.42 -14.99
N ILE A 512 -11.04 11.64 -15.19
CA ILE A 512 -12.36 12.18 -15.55
C ILE A 512 -13.23 11.85 -14.36
N GLU A 513 -13.76 12.91 -13.74
CA GLU A 513 -14.75 12.74 -12.69
C GLU A 513 -15.99 12.11 -13.31
N MET A 514 -16.28 10.86 -12.93
CA MET A 514 -17.52 10.21 -13.33
C MET A 514 -18.66 10.86 -12.54
N PRO A 515 -19.77 11.22 -13.20
CA PRO A 515 -20.91 11.91 -12.59
C PRO A 515 -21.60 11.10 -11.50
#